data_AF-A0A7V7WJR3-F1
#
_entry.id   AF-A0A7V7WJR3-F1
#
_cell.length_a   1.000
_cell.length_b   1.000
_cell.length_c   1.000
_cell.angle_alpha   90.00
_cell.angle_beta   90.00
_cell.angle_gamma   90.00
#
_symmetry.space_group_name_H-M   'P 1'
#
loop_
_entity.id
_entity.type
_entity.pdbx_description
1 polymer ?
#
loop_
_entity_poly.entity_id
_entity_poly.type
_entity_poly.pdbx_seq_one_letter_code
_entity_poly.pdbx_strand_id
1 'polypeptide(L)' 'MKSGQQLHAKIKRSSKYYGQGEKGALFEVFVEAGNPAAYLVQGGPGGQYRLSDVNLYIVEDGREVRIS' A
#
# COMPACT_ATOMS: atom_id res chain seq x y z
N MET A 1 -16.14 -10.19 3.73
CA MET A 1 -15.64 -9.54 2.50
C MET A 1 -15.00 -8.24 2.90
N LYS A 2 -13.77 -7.95 2.45
CA LYS A 2 -13.20 -6.60 2.61
C LYS A 2 -13.99 -5.68 1.67
N SER A 3 -14.74 -4.73 2.23
CA SER A 3 -15.52 -3.75 1.47
C SER A 3 -14.69 -2.48 1.29
N GLY A 4 -14.64 -1.94 0.08
CA GLY A 4 -13.93 -0.69 -0.23
C GLY A 4 -13.31 -0.72 -1.62
N GLN A 5 -12.73 0.41 -2.03
CA GLN A 5 -11.94 0.50 -3.26
C GLN A 5 -10.66 -0.33 -3.11
N GLN A 6 -10.41 -1.26 -4.04
CA GLN A 6 -9.12 -1.94 -4.13
C GLN A 6 -8.04 -0.91 -4.48
N LEU A 7 -6.99 -0.85 -3.67
CA LEU A 7 -5.86 0.04 -3.89
C LEU A 7 -4.60 -0.77 -4.17
N HIS A 8 -3.59 -0.07 -4.68
CA HIS A 8 -2.24 -0.60 -4.79
C HIS A 8 -1.27 0.26 -4.00
N ALA A 9 -0.11 -0.30 -3.65
CA ALA A 9 0.92 0.42 -2.95
C ALA A 9 2.32 0.14 -3.52
N LYS A 10 3.22 1.10 -3.31
CA LYS A 10 4.67 0.93 -3.44
C LYS A 10 5.34 1.32 -2.13
N ILE A 11 6.30 0.54 -1.66
CA ILE A 11 7.08 0.88 -0.46
C ILE A 11 7.95 2.10 -0.79
N LYS A 12 7.86 3.15 0.04
CA LYS A 12 8.69 4.35 -0.11
C LYS A 12 10.15 4.00 0.11
N ARG A 13 11.04 4.67 -0.64
CA ARG A 13 12.50 4.53 -0.49
C ARG A 13 13.01 4.88 0.91
N SER A 14 12.29 5.76 1.61
CA SER A 14 12.62 6.20 2.97
C SER A 14 12.09 5.25 4.07
N SER A 15 11.26 4.27 3.71
CA SER A 15 10.74 3.32 4.70
C SER A 15 11.82 2.32 5.08
N LYS A 16 11.83 1.89 6.35
CA LYS A 16 12.66 0.77 6.81
C LYS A 16 12.33 -0.57 6.14
N TYR A 17 11.17 -0.68 5.48
CA TYR A 17 10.75 -1.88 4.74
C TYR A 17 11.17 -1.84 3.26
N TYR A 18 11.83 -0.78 2.82
CA TYR A 18 12.27 -0.66 1.44
C TYR A 18 13.20 -1.80 1.05
N GLY A 19 12.90 -2.48 -0.07
CA GLY A 19 13.59 -3.68 -0.52
C GLY A 19 12.88 -4.99 -0.21
N GLN A 20 11.76 -4.97 0.52
CA GLN A 20 10.87 -6.12 0.58
C GLN A 20 10.17 -6.33 -0.77
N GLY A 21 10.21 -7.56 -1.27
CA GLY A 21 9.67 -7.91 -2.58
C GLY A 21 10.48 -7.32 -3.72
N GLU A 22 9.86 -7.22 -4.90
CA GLU A 22 10.49 -6.64 -6.08
C GLU A 22 10.56 -5.11 -6.00
N LYS A 23 11.72 -4.55 -6.33
CA LYS A 23 12.00 -3.12 -6.20
C LYS A 23 11.08 -2.29 -7.10
N GLY A 24 10.20 -1.51 -6.47
CA GLY A 24 9.28 -0.61 -7.18
C GLY A 24 8.01 -1.28 -7.69
N ALA A 25 7.78 -2.55 -7.35
CA ALA A 25 6.55 -3.26 -7.70
C ALA A 25 5.33 -2.65 -7.01
N LEU A 26 4.21 -2.63 -7.74
CA LEU A 26 2.89 -2.43 -7.16
C LEU A 26 2.43 -3.73 -6.51
N PHE A 27 1.74 -3.61 -5.38
CA PHE A 27 1.04 -4.71 -4.75
C PHE A 27 -0.32 -4.26 -4.25
N GLU A 28 -1.29 -5.17 -4.32
CA GLU A 28 -2.64 -4.95 -3.84
C GLU A 28 -2.64 -4.73 -2.32
N VAL A 29 -3.40 -3.72 -1.88
CA VAL A 29 -3.60 -3.40 -0.47
C VAL A 29 -5.03 -2.94 -0.21
N PHE A 30 -5.44 -3.08 1.06
CA PHE A 30 -6.62 -2.45 1.62
C PHE A 30 -6.22 -1.47 2.71
N VAL A 31 -6.97 -0.38 2.86
CA VAL A 31 -6.80 0.55 3.98
C VAL A 31 -7.93 0.32 4.99
N GLU A 32 -7.56 -0.06 6.21
CA GLU A 32 -8.52 -0.23 7.31
C GLU A 32 -8.70 1.09 8.05
N ALA A 33 -9.80 1.80 7.74
CA ALA A 33 -10.17 3.02 8.44
C ALA A 33 -10.62 2.73 9.89
N GLY A 34 -10.30 3.65 10.81
CA GLY A 34 -10.77 3.59 12.21
C GLY A 34 -10.02 2.59 13.10
N ASN A 35 -9.01 1.89 12.59
CA ASN A 35 -8.14 1.05 13.41
C ASN A 35 -7.15 1.95 14.20
N PRO A 36 -7.05 1.85 15.54
CA PRO A 36 -6.08 2.63 16.31
C PRO A 36 -4.63 2.16 16.12
N ALA A 37 -4.41 1.01 15.48
CA ALA A 37 -3.08 0.51 15.17
C ALA A 37 -2.38 1.36 14.10
N ALA A 38 -1.07 1.51 14.21
CA ALA A 38 -0.28 2.28 13.24
C ALA A 38 -0.27 1.66 11.82
N TYR A 39 -0.56 0.36 11.69
CA TYR A 39 -0.46 -0.42 10.46
C TYR A 39 -1.80 -0.49 9.74
N LEU A 40 -2.22 0.63 9.13
CA LEU A 40 -3.53 0.74 8.49
C LEU A 40 -3.57 0.16 7.07
N VAL A 41 -2.41 -0.11 6.46
CA VAL A 41 -2.32 -0.65 5.09
C VAL A 41 -2.10 -2.15 5.18
N GLN A 42 -3.05 -2.94 4.68
CA GLN A 42 -3.08 -4.39 4.80
C GLN A 42 -2.84 -5.03 3.44
N GLY A 43 -1.82 -5.88 3.33
CA GLY A 43 -1.39 -6.54 2.09
C GLY A 43 0.10 -6.36 1.79
N GLY A 44 0.50 -6.80 0.60
CA GLY A 44 1.88 -6.71 0.12
C GLY A 44 2.87 -7.70 0.76
N PRO A 45 4.16 -7.63 0.37
CA PRO A 45 5.18 -8.63 0.72
C PRO A 45 5.44 -8.81 2.23
N GLY A 46 5.25 -7.75 3.02
CA GLY A 46 5.42 -7.73 4.47
C GLY A 46 4.11 -7.89 5.24
N GLY A 47 2.99 -8.14 4.55
CA GLY A 47 1.67 -8.35 5.14
C GLY A 47 0.93 -7.09 5.58
N GLN A 48 1.63 -6.11 6.16
CA GLN A 48 1.03 -4.83 6.56
C GLN A 48 2.06 -3.71 6.68
N TYR A 49 1.61 -2.47 6.50
CA TYR A 49 2.44 -1.26 6.51
C TYR A 49 1.70 -0.08 7.17
N ARG A 50 2.47 0.94 7.57
CA ARG A 50 1.91 2.24 7.96
C ARG A 50 1.66 3.07 6.70
N LEU A 51 0.73 4.01 6.76
CA LEU A 51 0.54 5.00 5.67
C LEU A 51 1.83 5.80 5.40
N SER A 52 2.65 6.03 6.43
CA SER A 52 3.94 6.71 6.29
C SER A 52 4.95 5.92 5.46
N ASP A 53 4.83 4.59 5.39
CA ASP A 53 5.81 3.69 4.76
C ASP A 53 5.57 3.45 3.27
N VAL A 54 4.36 3.75 2.76
CA VAL A 54 3.97 3.46 1.38
C VAL A 54 3.40 4.67 0.65
N ASN A 55 3.48 4.65 -0.67
CA ASN A 55 2.67 5.47 -1.55
C ASN A 55 1.47 4.64 -2.01
N LEU A 56 0.27 5.23 -2.01
CA LEU A 56 -0.95 4.57 -2.47
C LEU A 56 -1.27 4.98 -3.90
N TYR A 57 -1.86 4.04 -4.66
CA TYR A 57 -2.19 4.19 -6.06
C TYR A 57 -3.54 3.57 -6.38
N ILE A 58 -4.22 4.16 -7.37
CA ILE A 58 -5.25 3.50 -8.16
C ILE A 58 -4.59 3.03 -9.47
N VAL A 59 -4.99 1.86 -9.94
CA VAL A 59 -4.61 1.36 -11.26
C VAL A 59 -5.88 1.31 -12.10
N GLU A 60 -5.94 2.14 -13.14
CA GLU A 60 -7.06 2.24 -14.06
C GLU A 60 -6.51 2.15 -15.49
N ASP A 61 -7.02 1.21 -16.29
CA ASP A 61 -6.55 0.94 -17.65
C ASP A 61 -5.02 0.80 -17.77
N GLY A 62 -4.39 0.16 -16.78
CA GLY A 62 -2.93 -0.04 -16.71
C GLY A 62 -2.12 1.20 -16.32
N ARG A 63 -2.78 2.34 -16.06
CA ARG A 63 -2.14 3.58 -15.61
C ARG A 63 -2.15 3.68 -14.09
N GLU A 64 -0.98 3.99 -13.52
CA GLU A 64 -0.84 4.26 -12.09
C GLU A 64 -1.17 5.73 -11.77
N VAL A 65 -2.15 5.95 -10.90
CA VAL A 65 -2.49 7.28 -10.38
C VAL A 65 -2.21 7.30 -8.89
N ARG A 66 -1.22 8.11 -8.47
CA ARG A 66 -0.86 8.23 -7.05
C ARG A 66 -1.93 9.04 -6.31
N ILE A 67 -2.36 8.53 -5.16
CA ILE A 67 -3.20 9.25 -4.20
C ILE A 67 -2.26 10.11 -3.34
N SER A 68 -2.50 11.43 -3.30
CA SER A 68 -1.74 12.44 -2.54
C SER A 68 -2.30 12.66 -1.15
#